data_AF-A0A7S3AME3-F1
#
_entry.id   AF-A0A7S3AME3-F1
#
_cell.length_a   1.000
_cell.length_b   1.000
_cell.length_c   1.000
_cell.angle_alpha   90.00
_cell.angle_beta   90.00
_cell.angle_gamma   90.00
#
_symmetry.space_group_name_H-M   'P 1'
#
loop_
_entity.id
_entity.type
_entity.pdbx_description
1 polymer ?
#
loop_
_entity_poly.entity_id
_entity_poly.type
_entity_poly.pdbx_seq_one_letter_code
_entity_poly.pdbx_strand_id
1 'polypeptide(L)'
;VGVDPTLVSLSAAEEWSRKGCDDFKLVEHNLVDRAWGETKPKRSANALRTHGKAVSGESAASKLMRVAGALKEKGCTSLVLNALDQICWLFNLRGADIACNPVFFAYAVVKVNDAAAVEVTLFLRALDDDVKDAATKEAVEAHLAAEGCNGGNDAAVTL
;
A
#
# COMPACT_ATOMS: atom_id res chain seq x y z
N VAL A 1 -10.41 -23.41 15.26
CA VAL A 1 -9.59 -23.66 14.02
C VAL A 1 -8.50 -22.61 13.90
N GLY A 2 -7.28 -22.93 13.46
CA GLY A 2 -6.20 -21.95 13.28
C GLY A 2 -6.31 -21.20 11.95
N VAL A 3 -6.13 -19.88 11.96
CA VAL A 3 -6.22 -19.02 10.75
C VAL A 3 -5.07 -18.03 10.73
N ASP A 4 -4.43 -17.89 9.56
CA ASP A 4 -3.48 -16.81 9.30
C ASP A 4 -4.26 -15.52 8.97
N PRO A 5 -4.21 -14.48 9.84
CA PRO A 5 -5.01 -13.27 9.66
C PRO A 5 -4.57 -12.42 8.46
N THR A 6 -3.38 -12.66 7.90
CA THR A 6 -2.86 -11.90 6.75
C THR A 6 -3.42 -12.40 5.41
N LEU A 7 -4.00 -13.61 5.40
CA LEU A 7 -4.48 -14.29 4.19
C LEU A 7 -6.02 -14.38 4.10
N VAL A 8 -6.73 -13.92 5.14
CA VAL A 8 -8.19 -13.94 5.20
C VAL A 8 -8.72 -12.51 5.19
N SER A 9 -9.63 -12.21 4.26
CA SER A 9 -10.27 -10.90 4.23
C SER A 9 -11.22 -10.73 5.40
N LEU A 10 -11.37 -9.49 5.88
CA LEU A 10 -12.32 -9.16 6.94
C LEU A 10 -13.75 -9.58 6.56
N SER A 11 -14.15 -9.36 5.31
CA SER A 11 -15.47 -9.75 4.80
C SER A 11 -15.74 -11.25 4.90
N ALA A 12 -14.73 -12.09 4.64
CA ALA A 12 -14.86 -13.54 4.78
C ALA A 12 -14.98 -13.94 6.25
N ALA A 13 -14.18 -13.34 7.13
CA ALA A 13 -14.25 -13.58 8.57
C ALA A 13 -15.62 -13.18 9.15
N GLU A 14 -16.17 -12.02 8.75
CA GLU A 14 -17.52 -11.59 9.13
C GLU A 14 -18.61 -12.55 8.64
N GLU A 15 -18.47 -13.07 7.42
CA GLU A 15 -19.40 -14.07 6.89
C GLU A 15 -19.36 -15.37 7.69
N TRP A 16 -18.17 -15.85 8.07
CA TRP A 16 -18.03 -17.04 8.91
C TRP A 16 -18.63 -16.83 10.29
N SER A 17 -18.37 -15.68 10.92
CA SER A 17 -18.98 -15.32 12.20
C SER A 17 -20.51 -15.31 12.11
N ARG A 18 -21.09 -14.75 11.04
CA ARG A 18 -22.55 -14.76 10.80
C ARG A 18 -23.14 -16.17 10.68
N LYS A 19 -22.34 -17.14 10.22
CA LYS A 19 -22.73 -18.56 10.11
C LYS A 19 -22.53 -19.34 11.42
N GLY A 20 -22.09 -18.69 12.51
CA GLY A 20 -21.78 -19.34 13.78
C GLY A 20 -20.41 -20.04 13.79
N CYS A 21 -19.51 -19.66 12.89
CA CYS A 21 -18.13 -20.12 12.87
C CYS A 21 -17.23 -18.98 13.36
N ASP A 22 -17.07 -18.83 14.66
CA ASP A 22 -16.31 -17.74 15.30
C ASP A 22 -15.16 -18.22 16.22
N ASP A 23 -15.08 -19.53 16.52
CA ASP A 23 -13.99 -20.14 17.29
C ASP A 23 -12.71 -20.35 16.44
N PHE A 24 -12.12 -19.23 16.00
CA PHE A 24 -10.83 -19.19 15.32
C PHE A 24 -9.71 -18.73 16.26
N LYS A 25 -8.56 -19.38 16.14
CA LYS A 25 -7.31 -18.95 16.77
C LYS A 25 -6.46 -18.29 15.71
N LEU A 26 -6.14 -17.01 15.90
CA LEU A 26 -5.22 -16.30 15.03
C LEU A 26 -3.82 -16.89 15.20
N VAL A 27 -3.24 -17.34 14.10
CA VAL A 27 -1.90 -17.90 14.06
C VAL A 27 -0.98 -16.83 13.48
N GLU A 28 -0.09 -16.32 14.32
CA GLU A 28 0.80 -15.20 13.99
C GLU A 28 1.84 -15.56 12.92
N HIS A 29 2.30 -16.82 12.89
CA HIS A 29 3.26 -17.29 11.90
C HIS A 29 2.62 -18.30 10.95
N ASN A 30 2.76 -18.05 9.65
CA ASN A 30 2.28 -18.97 8.64
C ASN A 30 2.92 -20.37 8.80
N LEU A 31 2.10 -21.39 9.03
CA LEU A 31 2.58 -22.75 9.30
C LEU A 31 3.20 -23.40 8.07
N VAL A 32 2.77 -23.02 6.87
CA VAL A 32 3.37 -23.49 5.62
C VAL A 32 4.78 -22.93 5.48
N ASP A 33 4.99 -21.64 5.77
CA ASP A 33 6.32 -21.03 5.75
C ASP A 33 7.32 -21.77 6.67
N ARG A 34 6.87 -22.17 7.88
CA ARG A 34 7.69 -22.95 8.82
C ARG A 34 8.06 -24.33 8.27
N ALA A 35 7.14 -24.98 7.58
CA ALA A 35 7.39 -26.28 6.97
C ALA A 35 8.26 -26.17 5.70
N TRP A 36 8.14 -25.07 4.96
CA TRP A 36 8.91 -24.76 3.76
C TRP A 36 10.39 -24.49 4.10
N GLY A 37 10.62 -23.81 5.24
CA GLY A 37 11.96 -23.50 5.74
C GLY A 37 12.79 -22.69 4.72
N GLU A 38 14.08 -22.98 4.66
CA GLU A 38 15.05 -22.23 3.84
C GLU A 38 14.83 -22.33 2.32
N THR A 39 14.00 -23.28 1.86
CA THR A 39 13.71 -23.43 0.42
C THR A 39 12.63 -22.46 -0.08
N LYS A 40 12.01 -21.69 0.82
CA LYS A 40 11.06 -20.64 0.46
C LYS A 40 11.79 -19.55 -0.35
N PRO A 41 11.31 -19.20 -1.56
CA PRO A 41 11.89 -18.12 -2.33
C PRO A 41 11.87 -16.81 -1.56
N LYS A 42 12.95 -16.04 -1.65
CA LYS A 42 12.98 -14.68 -1.12
C LYS A 42 11.95 -13.82 -1.84
N ARG A 43 11.32 -12.91 -1.10
CA ARG A 43 10.50 -11.86 -1.71
C ARG A 43 11.39 -11.01 -2.62
N SER A 44 10.89 -10.76 -3.81
CA SER A 44 11.54 -9.83 -4.74
C SER A 44 11.46 -8.41 -4.21
N ALA A 45 12.55 -7.69 -4.33
CA ALA A 45 12.67 -6.28 -3.98
C ALA A 45 13.22 -5.52 -5.20
N ASN A 46 12.56 -5.68 -6.34
CA ASN A 46 13.05 -5.17 -7.61
C ASN A 46 12.97 -3.64 -7.66
N ALA A 47 13.89 -3.00 -8.39
CA ALA A 47 13.93 -1.55 -8.52
C ALA A 47 12.58 -1.00 -9.03
N LEU A 48 12.12 0.08 -8.38
CA LEU A 48 10.89 0.75 -8.77
C LEU A 48 11.13 1.61 -10.01
N ARG A 49 10.08 1.77 -10.81
CA ARG A 49 10.07 2.58 -12.03
C ARG A 49 8.98 3.63 -11.93
N THR A 50 9.28 4.82 -12.42
CA THR A 50 8.30 5.90 -12.48
C THR A 50 7.36 5.69 -13.67
N HIS A 51 6.11 6.08 -13.50
CA HIS A 51 5.08 6.06 -14.52
C HIS A 51 4.53 7.48 -14.67
N GLY A 52 5.42 8.39 -15.08
CA GLY A 52 5.20 9.83 -15.04
C GLY A 52 4.00 10.30 -15.88
N LYS A 53 3.61 11.56 -15.65
CA LYS A 53 2.43 12.21 -16.25
C LYS A 53 2.26 12.04 -17.76
N ALA A 54 3.35 11.99 -18.53
CA ALA A 54 3.29 11.79 -19.98
C ALA A 54 2.59 10.49 -20.39
N VAL A 55 2.68 9.45 -19.54
CA VAL A 55 2.03 8.15 -19.76
C VAL A 55 0.76 8.03 -18.93
N SER A 56 0.78 8.51 -17.67
CA SER A 56 -0.34 8.36 -16.74
C SER A 56 -1.48 9.36 -16.94
N GLY A 57 -1.25 10.46 -17.64
CA GLY A 57 -2.22 11.54 -17.92
C GLY A 57 -2.53 12.47 -16.75
N GLU A 58 -2.23 12.06 -15.51
CA GLU A 58 -2.58 12.79 -14.28
C GLU A 58 -1.45 12.62 -13.25
N SER A 59 -1.10 13.69 -12.54
CA SER A 59 -0.08 13.63 -11.48
C SER A 59 -0.59 12.93 -10.22
N ALA A 60 0.32 12.37 -9.43
CA ALA A 60 -0.02 11.74 -8.15
C ALA A 60 -0.72 12.72 -7.19
N ALA A 61 -0.25 13.97 -7.11
CA ALA A 61 -0.88 15.00 -6.27
C ALA A 61 -2.35 15.27 -6.67
N SER A 62 -2.64 15.38 -7.97
CA SER A 62 -4.01 15.55 -8.47
C SER A 62 -4.91 14.37 -8.09
N LYS A 63 -4.41 13.14 -8.26
CA LYS A 63 -5.14 11.93 -7.86
C LYS A 63 -5.40 11.89 -6.37
N LEU A 64 -4.42 12.24 -5.55
CA LEU A 64 -4.55 12.30 -4.09
C LEU A 64 -5.61 13.30 -3.65
N MET A 65 -5.62 14.50 -4.24
CA MET A 65 -6.65 15.51 -3.95
C MET A 65 -8.05 15.05 -4.37
N ARG A 66 -8.15 14.37 -5.52
CA ARG A 66 -9.42 13.79 -5.99
C ARG A 66 -9.93 12.68 -5.05
N VAL A 67 -9.05 11.80 -4.60
CA VAL A 67 -9.38 10.77 -3.61
C VAL A 67 -9.78 11.42 -2.28
N ALA A 68 -9.06 12.44 -1.82
CA ALA A 68 -9.37 13.15 -0.58
C ALA A 68 -10.74 13.84 -0.64
N GLY A 69 -11.10 14.47 -1.77
CA GLY A 69 -12.44 15.03 -1.98
C GLY A 69 -13.53 13.98 -1.83
N ALA A 70 -13.36 12.82 -2.47
CA ALA A 70 -14.30 11.70 -2.36
C ALA A 70 -14.40 11.12 -0.93
N LEU A 71 -13.31 11.16 -0.14
CA LEU A 71 -13.35 10.77 1.27
C LEU A 71 -14.16 11.76 2.10
N LYS A 72 -13.97 13.07 1.90
CA LYS A 72 -14.75 14.11 2.58
C LYS A 72 -16.23 14.00 2.30
N GLU A 73 -16.62 13.80 1.03
CA GLU A 73 -18.01 13.61 0.63
C GLU A 73 -18.67 12.42 1.32
N LYS A 74 -17.90 11.39 1.66
CA LYS A 74 -18.35 10.19 2.38
C LYS A 74 -18.24 10.31 3.90
N GLY A 75 -17.76 11.43 4.43
CA GLY A 75 -17.51 11.60 5.86
C GLY A 75 -16.36 10.73 6.40
N CYS A 76 -15.46 10.26 5.53
CA CYS A 76 -14.30 9.46 5.92
C CYS A 76 -13.08 10.35 6.20
N THR A 77 -12.38 10.07 7.29
CA THR A 77 -11.15 10.79 7.67
C THR A 77 -9.88 10.10 7.16
N SER A 78 -9.98 8.84 6.77
CA SER A 78 -8.83 8.04 6.36
C SER A 78 -9.21 6.93 5.38
N LEU A 79 -8.23 6.52 4.58
CA LEU A 79 -8.30 5.41 3.64
C LEU A 79 -7.05 4.54 3.78
N VAL A 80 -7.25 3.24 3.98
CA VAL A 80 -6.19 2.24 3.95
C VAL A 80 -6.20 1.55 2.59
N LEU A 81 -5.06 1.56 1.92
CA LEU A 81 -4.84 0.91 0.63
C LEU A 81 -3.95 -0.31 0.82
N ASN A 82 -4.45 -1.46 0.40
CA ASN A 82 -3.74 -2.74 0.37
C ASN A 82 -3.69 -3.38 -1.03
N ALA A 83 -4.46 -2.86 -1.99
CA ALA A 83 -4.42 -3.31 -3.37
C ALA A 83 -3.23 -2.66 -4.09
N LEU A 84 -2.27 -3.48 -4.53
CA LEU A 84 -0.98 -3.00 -5.05
C LEU A 84 -1.13 -2.17 -6.33
N ASP A 85 -2.09 -2.51 -7.18
CA ASP A 85 -2.42 -1.79 -8.40
C ASP A 85 -2.97 -0.38 -8.10
N GLN A 86 -3.81 -0.25 -7.05
CA GLN A 86 -4.32 1.05 -6.60
C GLN A 86 -3.20 1.94 -6.08
N ILE A 87 -2.26 1.38 -5.31
CA ILE A 87 -1.08 2.09 -4.81
C ILE A 87 -0.20 2.54 -5.99
N CYS A 88 0.10 1.63 -6.93
CA CYS A 88 0.86 1.95 -8.13
C CYS A 88 0.22 3.07 -8.95
N TRP A 89 -1.11 3.03 -9.10
CA TRP A 89 -1.86 4.05 -9.83
C TRP A 89 -1.85 5.40 -9.11
N LEU A 90 -2.03 5.41 -7.79
CA LEU A 90 -2.12 6.64 -6.99
C LEU A 90 -0.79 7.41 -6.98
N PHE A 91 0.33 6.69 -6.87
CA PHE A 91 1.66 7.31 -6.77
C PHE A 91 2.41 7.37 -8.10
N ASN A 92 1.84 6.93 -9.22
CA ASN A 92 2.53 6.86 -10.50
C ASN A 92 3.86 6.06 -10.42
N LEU A 93 3.86 4.98 -9.64
CA LEU A 93 5.01 4.08 -9.46
C LEU A 93 4.67 2.69 -10.00
N ARG A 94 5.68 1.96 -10.46
CA ARG A 94 5.56 0.57 -10.93
C ARG A 94 6.71 -0.27 -10.40
N GLY A 95 6.43 -1.54 -10.18
CA GLY A 95 7.39 -2.51 -9.70
C GLY A 95 7.57 -3.68 -10.67
N ALA A 96 8.21 -4.72 -10.16
CA ALA A 96 8.30 -6.02 -10.81
C ALA A 96 8.33 -7.13 -9.74
N ASP A 97 7.68 -6.92 -8.60
CA ASP A 97 7.73 -7.87 -7.48
C ASP A 97 6.85 -9.10 -7.72
N ILE A 98 5.93 -9.02 -8.67
CA ILE A 98 5.07 -10.13 -9.07
C ILE A 98 5.29 -10.37 -10.56
N ALA A 99 5.63 -11.60 -10.94
CA ALA A 99 5.81 -11.97 -12.34
C ALA A 99 4.57 -11.57 -13.16
N CYS A 100 4.82 -10.99 -14.34
CA CYS A 100 3.79 -10.50 -15.27
C CYS A 100 2.89 -9.37 -14.74
N ASN A 101 3.12 -8.83 -13.55
CA ASN A 101 2.36 -7.73 -12.97
C ASN A 101 3.30 -6.58 -12.57
N PRO A 102 3.17 -5.36 -13.13
CA PRO A 102 4.10 -4.26 -12.87
C PRO A 102 3.84 -3.56 -11.53
N VAL A 103 3.69 -4.34 -10.45
CA VAL A 103 3.35 -3.89 -9.10
C VAL A 103 4.49 -4.19 -8.12
N PHE A 104 4.45 -3.56 -6.95
CA PHE A 104 5.38 -3.75 -5.84
C PHE A 104 4.61 -3.89 -4.53
N PHE A 105 5.19 -4.60 -3.56
CA PHE A 105 4.57 -4.76 -2.24
C PHE A 105 4.58 -3.43 -1.48
N ALA A 106 3.40 -2.95 -1.10
CA ALA A 106 3.25 -1.75 -0.31
C ALA A 106 1.88 -1.68 0.38
N TYR A 107 1.79 -0.82 1.39
CA TYR A 107 0.53 -0.31 1.93
C TYR A 107 0.57 1.21 1.91
N ALA A 108 -0.59 1.85 1.83
CA ALA A 108 -0.67 3.29 2.02
C ALA A 108 -1.84 3.67 2.92
N VAL A 109 -1.63 4.68 3.76
CA VAL A 109 -2.68 5.30 4.57
C VAL A 109 -2.80 6.75 4.12
N VAL A 110 -3.94 7.10 3.55
CA VAL A 110 -4.28 8.48 3.18
C VAL A 110 -5.19 9.05 4.26
N LYS A 111 -4.75 10.10 4.93
CA LYS A 111 -5.51 10.84 5.93
C LYS A 111 -5.91 12.19 5.37
N VAL A 112 -7.14 12.58 5.64
CA VAL A 112 -7.69 13.86 5.22
C VAL A 112 -8.00 14.68 6.44
N ASN A 113 -7.34 15.82 6.57
CA ASN A 113 -7.57 16.75 7.67
C ASN A 113 -8.59 17.83 7.25
N ASP A 114 -9.24 18.44 8.24
CA ASP A 114 -10.27 19.46 8.02
C ASP A 114 -9.76 20.66 7.21
N ALA A 115 -8.46 20.99 7.35
CA ALA A 115 -7.78 22.09 6.66
C ALA A 115 -7.42 21.84 5.19
N ALA A 116 -8.01 20.82 4.54
CA ALA A 116 -7.71 20.40 3.16
C ALA A 116 -6.29 19.87 2.90
N ALA A 117 -5.44 19.81 3.93
CA ALA A 117 -4.20 19.06 3.89
C ALA A 117 -4.48 17.55 3.81
N VAL A 118 -3.77 16.87 2.90
CA VAL A 118 -3.76 15.42 2.76
C VAL A 118 -2.42 14.92 3.27
N GLU A 119 -2.45 14.03 4.25
CA GLU A 119 -1.25 13.38 4.79
C GLU A 119 -1.27 11.91 4.36
N VAL A 120 -0.18 11.44 3.80
CA VAL A 120 -0.06 10.07 3.31
C VAL A 120 1.14 9.41 3.95
N THR A 121 0.94 8.20 4.47
CA THR A 121 2.04 7.32 4.85
C THR A 121 2.11 6.16 3.86
N LEU A 122 3.22 6.01 3.15
CA LEU A 122 3.46 4.95 2.17
C LEU A 122 4.49 3.96 2.72
N PHE A 123 4.01 2.77 3.07
CA PHE A 123 4.80 1.67 3.60
C PHE A 123 5.32 0.81 2.46
N LEU A 124 6.58 0.99 2.07
CA LEU A 124 7.21 0.19 1.02
C LEU A 124 7.71 -1.13 1.61
N ARG A 125 7.26 -2.26 1.04
CA ARG A 125 7.74 -3.62 1.38
C ARG A 125 7.67 -3.95 2.88
N ALA A 126 6.71 -3.36 3.61
CA ALA A 126 6.63 -3.37 5.08
C ALA A 126 6.27 -4.71 5.76
N LEU A 127 6.25 -5.82 5.02
CA LEU A 127 6.07 -7.16 5.58
C LEU A 127 7.39 -7.88 5.86
N ASP A 128 8.53 -7.24 5.59
CA ASP A 128 9.86 -7.70 5.96
C ASP A 128 10.60 -6.59 6.71
N ASP A 129 11.37 -6.94 7.75
CA ASP A 129 12.23 -6.02 8.52
C ASP A 129 13.40 -5.41 7.70
N ASP A 130 13.48 -5.72 6.40
CA ASP A 130 14.74 -5.80 5.66
C ASP A 130 14.87 -4.91 4.42
N VAL A 131 14.01 -3.90 4.22
CA VAL A 131 14.24 -2.92 3.14
C VAL A 131 14.44 -1.52 3.68
N LYS A 132 15.57 -1.32 4.36
CA LYS A 132 16.23 0.00 4.47
C LYS A 132 17.03 0.29 3.20
N ASP A 133 16.40 0.17 2.04
CA ASP A 133 17.02 0.57 0.79
C ASP A 133 16.90 2.10 0.66
N ALA A 134 17.91 2.79 1.20
CA ALA A 134 18.00 4.24 1.16
C ALA A 134 17.91 4.78 -0.28
N ALA A 135 18.44 4.05 -1.27
CA ALA A 135 18.37 4.45 -2.67
C ALA A 135 16.95 4.36 -3.23
N THR A 136 16.21 3.29 -2.90
CA THR A 136 14.77 3.22 -3.25
C THR A 136 13.99 4.34 -2.55
N LYS A 137 14.26 4.60 -1.27
CA LYS A 137 13.60 5.68 -0.53
C LYS A 137 13.81 7.04 -1.20
N GLU A 138 15.07 7.41 -1.46
CA GLU A 138 15.44 8.66 -2.11
C GLU A 138 14.83 8.80 -3.51
N ALA A 139 14.84 7.73 -4.31
CA ALA A 139 14.23 7.73 -5.63
C ALA A 139 12.70 7.94 -5.60
N VAL A 140 12.03 7.34 -4.61
CA VAL A 140 10.58 7.52 -4.43
C VAL A 140 10.26 8.93 -3.94
N GLU A 141 11.02 9.48 -2.99
CA GLU A 141 10.85 10.87 -2.53
C GLU A 141 11.05 11.86 -3.68
N ALA A 142 12.11 11.68 -4.49
CA ALA A 142 12.35 12.51 -5.66
C ALA A 142 11.22 12.44 -6.69
N HIS A 143 10.67 11.24 -6.94
CA HIS A 143 9.53 11.06 -7.84
C HIS A 143 8.26 11.71 -7.29
N LEU A 144 7.93 11.48 -6.02
CA LEU A 144 6.76 12.08 -5.37
C LEU A 144 6.87 13.62 -5.37
N ALA A 145 8.08 14.14 -5.17
CA ALA A 145 8.33 15.57 -5.25
C ALA A 145 8.08 16.15 -6.66
N ALA A 146 8.52 15.43 -7.69
CA ALA A 146 8.25 15.79 -9.09
C ALA A 146 6.77 15.70 -9.47
N GLU A 147 6.01 14.83 -8.79
CA GLU A 147 4.56 14.68 -8.96
C GLU A 147 3.72 15.67 -8.13
N GLY A 148 4.38 16.58 -7.39
CA GLY A 148 3.75 17.64 -6.61
C GLY A 148 3.37 17.25 -5.18
N CYS A 149 3.95 16.19 -4.62
CA CYS A 149 3.60 15.67 -3.29
C CYS A 149 4.55 16.19 -2.18
N ASN A 150 4.84 17.50 -2.17
CA ASN A 150 5.92 18.10 -1.36
C ASN A 150 5.51 18.55 0.06
N GLY A 151 4.23 18.46 0.42
CA GLY A 151 3.69 19.02 1.66
C GLY A 151 3.59 20.55 1.60
N GLY A 152 2.37 21.06 1.76
CA GLY A 152 2.00 22.48 1.61
C GLY A 152 0.49 22.61 1.44
N ASN A 153 0.03 23.34 0.42
CA ASN A 153 -1.37 23.26 -0.06
C ASN A 153 -1.68 21.94 -0.80
N ASP A 154 -0.67 21.10 -1.04
CA ASP A 154 -0.75 19.81 -1.73
C ASP A 154 -0.56 18.64 -0.76
N ALA A 155 -0.82 17.41 -1.22
CA ALA A 155 -0.66 16.20 -0.44
C ALA A 155 0.79 15.99 0.03
N ALA A 156 1.00 15.81 1.33
CA ALA A 156 2.27 15.44 1.93
C ALA A 156 2.38 13.90 1.98
N VAL A 157 3.40 13.32 1.34
CA VAL A 157 3.65 11.87 1.41
C VAL A 157 4.91 11.61 2.22
N THR A 158 4.81 10.73 3.21
CA THR A 158 5.91 10.27 4.06
C THR A 158 6.13 8.77 3.84
N LEU A 159 7.41 8.37 3.79
CA LEU A 159 7.87 6.97 3.66
C LEU A 159 8.39 6.42 4.98
#